data_AF-A0A3C1CI95-F1
#
_entry.id   AF-A0A3C1CI95-F1
#
_cell.length_a   1.000
_cell.length_b   1.000
_cell.length_c   1.000
_cell.angle_alpha   90.00
_cell.angle_beta   90.00
_cell.angle_gamma   90.00
#
_symmetry.space_group_name_H-M   'P 1'
#
loop_
_entity.id
_entity.type
_entity.pdbx_description
1 polymer ?
#
loop_
_entity_poly.entity_id
_entity_poly.type
_entity_poly.pdbx_seq_one_letter_code
_entity_poly.pdbx_strand_id
1 'polypeptide(L)'
;MRDEVLSKLGAASFVDVRSPEEYRGEMMAPAHLPQESAMVPGHIPGAVNVPWSRAANEDGTFKELDELKRLYQDAGLDSEAPVVVAYCRIGERSAHTWFV
;
A
#
# COMPACT_ATOMS: atom_id res chain seq x y z
N MET A 1 -9.91 -14.65 -2.96
CA MET A 1 -9.16 -13.38 -2.78
C MET A 1 -8.51 -12.87 -4.06
N ARG A 2 -7.69 -13.63 -4.82
CA ARG A 2 -7.14 -13.15 -6.12
C ARG A 2 -8.22 -12.64 -7.07
N ASP A 3 -9.25 -13.45 -7.31
CA ASP A 3 -10.28 -13.12 -8.30
C ASP A 3 -11.13 -11.91 -7.86
N GLU A 4 -11.31 -11.76 -6.56
CA GLU A 4 -11.99 -10.60 -5.97
C GLU A 4 -11.19 -9.32 -6.21
N VAL A 5 -9.88 -9.31 -5.92
CA VAL A 5 -8.99 -8.18 -6.22
C VAL A 5 -9.03 -7.83 -7.71
N LEU A 6 -8.94 -8.83 -8.58
CA LEU A 6 -8.98 -8.62 -10.03
C LEU A 6 -10.32 -8.04 -10.50
N SER A 7 -11.44 -8.47 -9.91
CA SER A 7 -12.76 -7.95 -10.23
C SER A 7 -12.98 -6.48 -9.84
N LYS A 8 -12.08 -5.91 -9.03
CA LYS A 8 -12.16 -4.54 -8.53
C LYS A 8 -11.25 -3.56 -9.28
N LEU A 9 -10.49 -4.02 -10.27
CA LEU A 9 -9.65 -3.15 -11.09
C LEU A 9 -10.50 -2.06 -11.77
N GLY A 10 -10.09 -0.80 -11.59
CA GLY A 10 -10.81 0.37 -12.11
C GLY A 10 -12.07 0.77 -11.33
N ALA A 11 -12.44 0.02 -10.28
CA ALA A 11 -13.63 0.30 -9.45
C ALA A 11 -13.31 0.49 -7.96
N ALA A 12 -12.13 0.06 -7.51
CA ALA A 12 -11.61 0.28 -6.17
C ALA A 12 -10.34 1.12 -6.22
N SER A 13 -10.08 1.79 -5.11
CA SER A 13 -8.80 2.42 -4.82
C SER A 13 -7.85 1.40 -4.23
N PHE A 14 -6.62 1.31 -4.76
CA PHE A 14 -5.59 0.41 -4.26
C PHE A 14 -4.45 1.19 -3.63
N VAL A 15 -4.04 0.79 -2.42
CA VAL A 15 -2.91 1.39 -1.69
C VAL A 15 -1.82 0.34 -1.55
N ASP A 16 -0.71 0.54 -2.26
CA ASP A 16 0.51 -0.25 -2.12
C ASP A 16 1.38 0.35 -1.01
N VAL A 17 1.56 -0.39 0.08
CA VAL A 17 2.27 0.11 1.27
C VAL A 17 3.73 -0.33 1.34
N ARG A 18 4.24 -0.93 0.27
CA ARG A 18 5.63 -1.34 0.13
C ARG A 18 6.53 -0.14 -0.16
N SER A 19 7.84 -0.41 -0.20
CA SER A 19 8.83 0.61 -0.58
C SER A 19 8.58 1.14 -2.01
N PRO A 20 8.99 2.38 -2.31
CA PRO A 20 8.88 2.92 -3.65
C PRO A 20 9.61 2.08 -4.72
N GLU A 21 10.71 1.44 -4.36
CA GLU A 21 11.51 0.55 -5.22
C GLU A 21 10.72 -0.71 -5.60
N GLU A 22 10.01 -1.31 -4.63
CA GLU A 22 9.13 -2.46 -4.88
C GLU A 22 7.93 -2.07 -5.74
N TYR A 23 7.32 -0.91 -5.45
CA TYR A 23 6.20 -0.38 -6.22
C TYR A 23 6.59 -0.12 -7.68
N ARG A 24 7.74 0.52 -7.94
CA ARG A 24 8.26 0.76 -9.30
C ARG A 24 8.75 -0.51 -10.00
N GLY A 25 8.90 -1.61 -9.27
CA GLY A 25 9.40 -2.88 -9.81
C GLY A 25 10.91 -2.94 -9.98
N GLU A 26 11.65 -2.04 -9.34
CA GLU A 26 13.11 -2.04 -9.29
C GLU A 26 13.63 -3.11 -8.31
N MET A 27 12.80 -3.49 -7.34
CA MET A 27 13.09 -4.51 -6.34
C MET A 27 11.94 -5.51 -6.23
N MET A 28 12.25 -6.80 -6.16
CA MET A 28 11.23 -7.86 -6.01
C MET A 28 10.80 -8.06 -4.56
N ALA A 29 11.78 -8.03 -3.67
CA ALA A 29 11.66 -8.01 -2.23
C ALA A 29 13.01 -7.56 -1.64
N PRO A 30 13.06 -7.13 -0.36
CA PRO A 30 14.31 -6.84 0.31
C PRO A 30 15.26 -8.05 0.28
N ALA A 31 16.55 -7.81 0.06
CA ALA A 31 17.56 -8.87 -0.11
C ALA A 31 17.65 -9.85 1.08
N HIS A 32 17.26 -9.41 2.27
CA HIS A 32 17.25 -10.23 3.49
C HIS A 32 15.98 -11.08 3.67
N LEU A 33 14.99 -10.97 2.78
CA LEU A 33 13.71 -11.68 2.82
C LEU A 33 13.37 -12.34 1.47
N PRO A 34 14.21 -13.25 0.95
CA PRO A 34 13.99 -13.88 -0.36
C PRO A 34 12.68 -14.68 -0.44
N GLN A 35 12.19 -15.21 0.68
CA GLN A 35 10.93 -15.95 0.77
C GLN A 35 9.68 -15.11 0.50
N GLU A 36 9.80 -13.77 0.56
CA GLU A 36 8.70 -12.84 0.26
C GLU A 36 8.77 -12.30 -1.18
N SER A 37 9.68 -12.83 -2.01
CA SER A 37 9.84 -12.38 -3.39
C SER A 37 8.63 -12.74 -4.25
N ALA A 38 8.19 -11.77 -5.06
CA ALA A 38 7.26 -12.04 -6.15
C ALA A 38 7.95 -12.80 -7.29
N MET A 39 7.17 -13.30 -8.24
CA MET A 39 7.66 -13.80 -9.54
C MET A 39 7.76 -12.69 -10.60
N VAL A 40 6.95 -11.63 -10.45
CA VAL A 40 6.89 -10.48 -11.37
C VAL A 40 6.98 -9.19 -10.54
N PRO A 41 7.86 -8.23 -10.91
CA PRO A 41 7.98 -6.95 -10.22
C PRO A 41 6.82 -5.99 -10.55
N GLY A 42 6.68 -4.94 -9.75
CA GLY A 42 5.73 -3.85 -9.97
C GLY A 42 4.56 -3.88 -9.00
N HIS A 43 3.45 -3.25 -9.40
CA HIS A 43 2.26 -3.02 -8.57
C HIS A 43 0.97 -3.30 -9.35
N ILE A 44 -0.14 -3.35 -8.63
CA ILE A 44 -1.47 -3.48 -9.23
C ILE A 44 -1.79 -2.21 -10.03
N PRO A 45 -2.25 -2.30 -11.30
CA PRO A 45 -2.53 -1.12 -12.12
C PRO A 45 -3.47 -0.12 -11.43
N GLY A 46 -3.06 1.15 -11.38
CA GLY A 46 -3.83 2.23 -10.76
C GLY A 46 -3.68 2.35 -9.24
N ALA A 47 -2.86 1.50 -8.60
CA ALA A 47 -2.55 1.67 -7.18
C ALA A 47 -1.75 2.96 -6.93
N VAL A 48 -1.95 3.57 -5.76
CA VAL A 48 -1.08 4.63 -5.23
C VAL A 48 -0.06 4.04 -4.26
N ASN A 49 1.13 4.63 -4.16
CA ASN A 49 2.15 4.17 -3.23
C ASN A 49 2.21 5.04 -1.97
N VAL A 50 1.90 4.45 -0.82
CA VAL A 50 2.01 5.08 0.50
C VAL A 50 2.74 4.12 1.44
N PRO A 51 4.08 4.19 1.55
CA PRO A 51 4.82 3.33 2.46
C PRO A 51 4.27 3.42 3.88
N TRP A 52 3.99 2.27 4.49
CA TRP A 52 3.25 2.18 5.77
C TRP A 52 3.83 3.07 6.89
N SER A 53 5.16 3.22 6.92
CA SER A 53 5.87 4.00 7.94
C SER A 53 5.56 5.50 7.87
N ARG A 54 5.04 6.01 6.74
CA ARG A 54 4.63 7.41 6.62
C ARG A 54 3.42 7.75 7.50
N ALA A 55 2.64 6.74 7.92
CA ALA A 55 1.50 6.91 8.81
C ALA A 55 1.87 6.86 10.31
N ALA A 56 3.15 6.64 10.63
CA ALA A 56 3.66 6.58 12.00
C ALA A 56 4.68 7.71 12.27
N ASN A 57 4.79 8.11 13.53
CA ASN A 57 5.83 8.99 14.04
C ASN A 57 7.12 8.19 14.36
N GLU A 58 8.22 8.89 14.62
CA GLU A 58 9.51 8.26 14.97
C GLU A 58 9.46 7.44 16.26
N ASP A 59 8.54 7.77 17.17
CA ASP A 59 8.30 7.03 18.42
C ASP A 59 7.35 5.83 18.26
N GLY A 60 6.87 5.58 17.04
CA GLY A 60 5.97 4.48 16.69
C GLY A 60 4.49 4.75 16.93
N THR A 61 4.10 5.94 17.40
CA THR A 61 2.69 6.35 17.48
C THR A 61 2.12 6.63 16.10
N PHE A 62 0.80 6.54 15.93
CA PHE A 62 0.15 7.01 14.71
C PHE A 62 0.26 8.53 14.59
N LYS A 63 0.31 9.03 13.35
CA LYS A 63 0.19 10.45 13.07
C LYS A 63 -1.18 11.00 13.43
N GLU A 64 -1.27 12.32 13.57
CA GLU A 64 -2.55 12.99 13.82
C GLU A 64 -3.48 12.87 12.61
N LEU A 65 -4.79 12.90 12.85
CA LEU A 65 -5.82 12.68 11.84
C LEU A 65 -5.64 13.58 10.59
N ASP A 66 -5.29 14.85 10.79
CA ASP A 66 -5.12 15.80 9.69
C ASP A 66 -3.87 15.53 8.85
N GLU A 67 -2.79 15.02 9.48
CA GLU A 67 -1.60 14.58 8.75
C GLU A 67 -1.91 13.33 7.92
N LEU A 68 -2.67 12.37 8.49
CA LEU A 68 -3.07 11.15 7.80
C LEU A 68 -3.97 11.45 6.60
N LYS A 69 -4.97 12.33 6.76
CA LYS A 69 -5.83 12.76 5.64
C LYS A 69 -5.03 13.37 4.51
N ARG A 70 -4.11 14.29 4.82
CA ARG A 70 -3.23 14.91 3.81
C ARG A 70 -2.33 13.88 3.14
N LEU A 71 -1.74 12.96 3.91
CA LEU A 71 -0.86 11.91 3.39
C LEU A 71 -1.53 11.11 2.26
N TYR A 72 -2.78 10.66 2.46
CA TYR A 72 -3.49 9.88 1.44
C TYR A 72 -4.03 10.74 0.30
N GLN A 73 -4.51 11.95 0.58
CA GLN A 73 -4.97 12.89 -0.44
C GLN A 73 -3.84 13.30 -1.39
N ASP A 74 -2.67 13.63 -0.85
CA ASP A 74 -1.48 14.04 -1.63
C ASP A 74 -0.93 12.86 -2.47
N ALA A 75 -1.14 11.63 -2.02
CA ALA A 75 -0.80 10.43 -2.77
C ALA A 75 -1.77 10.15 -3.94
N GLY A 76 -2.87 10.91 -4.05
CA GLY A 76 -3.89 10.73 -5.07
C GLY A 76 -4.87 9.60 -4.77
N LEU A 77 -5.02 9.20 -3.49
CA LEU A 77 -6.02 8.22 -3.10
C LEU A 77 -7.42 8.83 -3.28
N ASP A 78 -8.26 8.18 -4.10
CA ASP A 78 -9.66 8.54 -4.20
C ASP A 78 -10.40 8.07 -2.94
N SER A 79 -10.73 9.03 -2.07
CA SER A 79 -11.47 8.80 -0.82
C SER A 79 -12.96 8.53 -1.04
N GLU A 80 -13.48 8.84 -2.22
CA GLU A 80 -14.88 8.60 -2.59
C GLU A 80 -15.07 7.22 -3.24
N ALA A 81 -13.97 6.50 -3.51
CA ALA A 81 -14.04 5.14 -4.00
C ALA A 81 -14.80 4.26 -3.01
N PRO A 82 -15.78 3.45 -3.46
CA PRO A 82 -16.63 2.65 -2.58
C PRO A 82 -15.87 1.56 -1.83
N VAL A 83 -14.67 1.21 -2.32
CA VAL A 83 -13.79 0.20 -1.73
C VAL A 83 -12.35 0.70 -1.82
N VAL A 84 -11.64 0.64 -0.69
CA VAL A 84 -10.19 0.85 -0.60
C VAL A 84 -9.53 -0.47 -0.21
N VAL A 85 -8.50 -0.87 -0.95
CA VAL A 85 -7.73 -2.09 -0.70
C VAL A 85 -6.28 -1.73 -0.40
N ALA A 86 -5.87 -1.89 0.86
CA ALA A 86 -4.47 -1.81 1.25
C ALA A 86 -3.81 -3.19 1.05
N TYR A 87 -2.62 -3.22 0.44
CA TYR A 87 -1.88 -4.46 0.26
C TYR A 87 -0.37 -4.27 0.40
N CYS A 88 0.29 -5.37 0.76
CA CYS A 88 1.72 -5.47 0.88
C CYS A 88 2.20 -6.80 0.29
N ARG A 89 3.34 -7.34 0.73
CA ARG A 89 3.81 -8.67 0.30
C ARG A 89 3.00 -9.79 0.93
N ILE A 90 2.88 -9.81 2.26
CA ILE A 90 2.26 -10.92 3.01
C ILE A 90 1.16 -10.47 3.99
N GLY A 91 0.76 -9.20 3.97
CA GLY A 91 -0.40 -8.69 4.69
C GLY A 91 -0.09 -7.96 6.01
N GLU A 92 1.13 -8.05 6.52
CA GLU A 92 1.52 -7.56 7.85
C GLU A 92 1.53 -6.02 7.92
N ARG A 93 2.11 -5.35 6.91
CA ARG A 93 2.16 -3.88 6.85
C ARG A 93 0.87 -3.27 6.31
N SER A 94 0.14 -4.01 5.48
CA SER A 94 -1.17 -3.56 5.00
C SER A 94 -2.24 -3.64 6.08
N ALA A 95 -2.13 -4.54 7.06
CA ALA A 95 -3.01 -4.55 8.21
C ALA A 95 -2.88 -3.27 9.06
N HIS A 96 -1.64 -2.76 9.22
CA HIS A 96 -1.41 -1.45 9.85
C HIS A 96 -2.12 -0.33 9.08
N THR A 97 -1.93 -0.28 7.76
CA THR A 97 -2.55 0.77 6.92
C THR A 97 -4.07 0.63 6.85
N TRP A 98 -4.61 -0.59 6.91
CA TRP A 98 -6.06 -0.82 6.96
C TRP A 98 -6.71 -0.25 8.22
N PHE A 99 -5.98 -0.21 9.33
CA PHE A 99 -6.46 0.38 10.59
C PHE A 99 -6.46 1.91 10.57
N VAL A 100 -5.50 2.50 9.85
CA VAL A 100 -5.31 3.96 9.70
C VAL A 100 -6.42 4.56 8.87
#